data_AF-A0A399PLQ5-F1
#
_entry.id   AF-A0A399PLQ5-F1
#
_cell.length_a   1.000
_cell.length_b   1.000
_cell.length_c   1.000
_cell.angle_alpha   90.00
_cell.angle_beta   90.00
_cell.angle_gamma   90.00
#
_symmetry.space_group_name_H-M   'P 1'
#
loop_
_entity.id
_entity.type
_entity.pdbx_description
1 polymer ?
#
loop_
_entity_poly.entity_id
_entity_poly.type
_entity_poly.pdbx_seq_one_letter_code
_entity_poly.pdbx_strand_id
1 'polypeptide(L)' 'MFGMRAQDTAPAMHFRSDRVCRVNGELFFSTRENTLEGPFDSPEKAEQEIRAYIARMQLLDSGSRA' A
#
# COMPACT_ATOMS: atom_id res chain seq x y z
N MET A 1 -13.45 6.67 -32.73
CA MET A 1 -12.63 5.46 -32.47
C MET A 1 -12.18 5.53 -31.03
N PHE A 2 -12.69 4.64 -30.17
CA PHE A 2 -12.39 4.64 -28.75
C PHE A 2 -10.98 4.07 -28.53
N GLY A 3 -10.07 4.90 -27.99
CA GLY A 3 -8.72 4.49 -27.63
C GLY A 3 -8.76 3.47 -26.49
N MET A 4 -8.68 2.19 -26.81
CA MET A 4 -8.38 1.14 -25.85
C MET A 4 -6.93 1.28 -25.40
N ARG A 5 -6.71 1.52 -24.10
CA ARG A 5 -5.38 1.31 -23.52
C ARG A 5 -5.17 -0.20 -23.42
N ALA A 6 -4.23 -0.70 -24.21
CA ALA A 6 -3.71 -2.05 -24.08
C ALA A 6 -2.82 -2.14 -22.82
N GLN A 7 -2.92 -3.26 -22.11
CA GLN A 7 -2.16 -3.64 -20.91
C GLN A 7 -2.53 -2.97 -19.58
N ASP A 8 -3.63 -3.43 -18.97
CA ASP A 8 -3.65 -3.74 -17.53
C ASP A 8 -3.59 -5.27 -17.40
N THR A 9 -2.42 -5.90 -17.56
CA THR A 9 -2.28 -7.38 -17.59
C THR A 9 -2.57 -8.05 -16.24
N ALA A 10 -2.69 -7.29 -15.17
CA ALA A 10 -3.26 -7.70 -13.90
C ALA A 10 -3.63 -6.43 -13.12
N PRO A 11 -4.64 -6.44 -12.23
CA PRO A 11 -4.82 -5.38 -11.25
C PRO A 11 -3.59 -5.34 -10.33
N ALA A 12 -2.58 -4.57 -10.72
CA ALA A 12 -1.39 -4.33 -9.92
C ALA A 12 -1.58 -2.98 -9.21
N MET A 13 -1.73 -3.03 -7.89
CA MET A 13 -1.86 -1.82 -7.06
C MET A 13 -0.49 -1.12 -6.96
N HIS A 14 -0.14 -0.34 -7.97
CA HIS A 14 1.03 0.52 -7.95
C HIS A 14 0.72 1.81 -7.18
N PHE A 15 1.10 1.85 -5.90
CA PHE A 15 1.03 3.08 -5.10
C PHE A 15 2.12 4.06 -5.58
N ARG A 16 1.71 5.18 -6.18
CA ARG A 16 2.61 6.25 -6.66
C ARG A 16 2.91 7.35 -5.63
N SER A 17 2.42 7.22 -4.41
CA SER A 17 2.66 8.18 -3.32
C SER A 17 3.39 7.50 -2.16
N ASP A 18 4.31 8.22 -1.53
CA ASP A 18 4.88 7.82 -0.24
C ASP A 18 3.73 7.51 0.72
N ARG A 19 3.64 6.24 1.16
CA ARG A 19 2.54 5.78 2.02
C ARG A 19 2.67 6.34 3.43
N VAL A 20 3.78 7.00 3.76
CA VAL A 20 4.06 7.58 5.07
C VAL A 20 3.57 9.03 5.10
N CYS A 21 2.79 9.37 6.12
CA CYS A 21 2.30 10.72 6.37
C CYS A 21 2.54 11.11 7.84
N ARG A 22 2.66 12.41 8.09
CA ARG A 22 2.72 12.94 9.46
C ARG A 22 1.40 13.61 9.82
N VAL A 23 0.78 13.16 10.91
CA VAL A 23 -0.45 13.74 11.45
C VAL A 23 -0.14 14.21 12.86
N ASN A 24 -0.32 15.51 13.13
CA ASN A 24 -0.02 16.13 14.43
C ASN A 24 1.42 15.89 14.96
N GLY A 25 2.38 15.73 14.05
CA GLY A 25 3.78 15.44 14.39
C GLY A 25 4.11 13.96 14.57
N GLU A 26 3.10 13.09 14.56
CA GLU A 26 3.25 11.64 14.66
C GLU A 26 3.28 11.00 13.27
N LEU A 27 4.01 9.88 13.14
CA LEU A 27 4.16 9.17 11.87
C LEU A 27 3.07 8.11 11.69
N PHE A 28 2.41 8.13 10.55
CA PHE A 28 1.41 7.14 10.15
C PHE A 28 1.72 6.63 8.75
N PHE A 29 1.13 5.50 8.37
CA PHE A 29 1.04 5.13 6.97
C PHE A 29 -0.39 4.85 6.53
N SER A 30 -0.70 5.12 5.26
CA SER A 30 -2.00 4.88 4.67
C SER A 30 -2.07 3.51 3.97
N THR A 31 -3.05 2.70 4.33
CA THR A 31 -3.36 1.41 3.68
C THR A 31 -4.17 1.61 2.40
N ARG A 32 -4.45 0.54 1.64
CA ARG A 32 -5.33 0.63 0.43
C ARG A 32 -6.79 0.90 0.81
N GLU A 33 -7.19 0.57 2.03
CA GLU A 33 -8.51 0.80 2.59
C GLU A 33 -8.70 2.24 3.11
N ASN A 34 -7.74 3.14 2.84
CA ASN A 34 -7.69 4.49 3.40
C ASN A 34 -7.68 4.53 4.94
N THR A 35 -7.19 3.46 5.59
CA THR A 35 -6.94 3.49 7.04
C THR A 35 -5.55 4.04 7.31
N LEU A 36 -5.41 4.76 8.43
CA LEU A 36 -4.13 5.21 8.96
C LEU A 36 -3.67 4.22 10.01
N GLU A 37 -2.54 3.57 9.75
CA GLU A 37 -1.86 2.69 10.69
C GLU A 37 -0.76 3.48 11.38
N GLY A 38 -0.57 3.26 12.68
CA GLY A 38 0.35 4.02 13.54
C GLY A 38 -0.31 4.44 14.85
N PRO A 39 0.31 5.35 15.62
CA PRO A 39 1.53 6.11 15.29
C PRO A 39 2.82 5.27 15.36
N PHE A 40 3.83 5.63 14.59
CA PHE A 40 5.16 5.03 14.61
C PHE A 40 6.20 5.95 15.24
N ASP A 41 7.10 5.35 16.01
CA ASP A 41 8.18 6.06 16.70
C ASP A 41 9.23 6.61 15.73
N SER A 42 9.41 5.95 14.58
CA SER A 42 10.42 6.29 13.59
C SER A 42 9.97 5.94 12.17
N PRO A 43 10.48 6.63 11.15
CA PRO A 43 10.13 6.36 9.75
C PRO A 43 10.59 4.95 9.33
N GLU A 44 11.69 4.43 9.88
CA GLU A 44 12.19 3.09 9.59
C GLU A 44 11.21 2.00 10.09
N LYS A 45 10.56 2.23 11.23
CA LYS A 45 9.52 1.34 11.78
C LYS A 45 8.27 1.37 10.91
N ALA A 46 7.85 2.57 10.48
CA ALA A 46 6.74 2.72 9.53
C ALA A 46 7.01 1.98 8.21
N GLU A 47 8.23 2.08 7.66
CA GLU A 47 8.62 1.33 6.46
C GLU A 47 8.60 -0.18 6.64
N GLN A 48 9.06 -0.69 7.78
CA GLN A 48 9.01 -2.13 8.07
C GLN A 48 7.56 -2.63 8.10
N GLU A 49 6.67 -1.90 8.75
CA GLU A 49 5.24 -2.23 8.80
C GLU A 49 4.57 -2.12 7.44
N ILE A 50 4.96 -1.13 6.60
CA ILE A 50 4.51 -1.04 5.21
C ILE A 50 4.95 -2.27 4.41
N ARG A 51 6.20 -2.72 4.56
CA ARG A 51 6.71 -3.92 3.88
C ARG A 51 5.94 -5.16 4.33
N ALA A 52 5.69 -5.32 5.63
CA ALA A 52 4.90 -6.40 6.18
C ALA A 52 3.44 -6.36 5.66
N TYR A 53 2.83 -5.17 5.61
CA TYR A 53 1.51 -4.92 5.02
C TYR A 53 1.44 -5.36 3.55
N ILE A 54 2.45 -4.99 2.75
CA ILE A 54 2.49 -5.36 1.33
C ILE A 54 2.61 -6.88 1.18
N ALA A 55 3.51 -7.51 1.95
CA ALA A 55 3.69 -8.96 1.92
C ALA A 55 2.40 -9.73 2.26
N ARG A 56 1.68 -9.33 3.32
CA ARG A 56 0.39 -9.96 3.68
C ARG A 56 -0.66 -9.79 2.57
N MET A 57 -0.72 -8.62 1.93
CA MET A 57 -1.69 -8.36 0.86
C MET A 57 -1.36 -9.14 -0.41
N GLN A 58 -0.09 -9.29 -0.75
CA GLN A 58 0.36 -10.13 -1.88
C GLN A 58 0.04 -11.62 -1.64
N LEU A 59 0.20 -12.09 -0.39
CA LEU A 59 -0.15 -13.46 -0.03
C LEU A 59 -1.67 -13.70 -0.14
N LEU A 60 -2.49 -12.76 0.35
CA LEU A 60 -3.96 -12.85 0.24
C LEU A 60 -4.42 -12.81 -1.22
N ASP A 61 -3.84 -11.94 -2.05
CA ASP A 61 -4.17 -11.84 -3.47
C ASP A 61 -3.81 -13.12 -4.22
N SER A 62 -2.63 -13.70 -3.96
CA SER A 62 -2.18 -14.95 -4.59
C SER A 62 -2.99 -16.19 -4.16
N GLY A 63 -3.51 -16.22 -2.93
CA GLY A 63 -4.40 -17.30 -2.46
C GLY A 63 -5.83 -17.23 -3.00
N SER A 64 -6.27 -16.07 -3.52
CA SER A 64 -7.63 -15.86 -4.05
C SER A 64 -7.83 -16.33 -5.50
N ARG A 65 -6.79 -16.92 -6.11
CA ARG A 65 -6.76 -17.41 -7.50
C ARG A 65 -6.80 -18.94 -7.64
N ALA A 66 -7.14 -19.67 -6.56
CA ALA A 66 -7.29 -21.13 -6.59
C ALA A 66 -8.73 -21.57 -6.87
#